data_AF-A0A8R2ARN6-F1
#
_entry.id   AF-A0A8R2ARN6-F1
#
_cell.length_a   1.000
_cell.length_b   1.000
_cell.length_c   1.000
_cell.angle_alpha   90.00
_cell.angle_beta   90.00
_cell.angle_gamma   90.00
#
_symmetry.space_group_name_H-M   'P 1'
#
loop_
_entity.id
_entity.type
_entity.pdbx_description
1 polymer ?
#
loop_
_entity_poly.entity_id
_entity_poly.type
_entity_poly.pdbx_seq_one_letter_code
_entity_poly.pdbx_strand_id
1 'polypeptide(L)'
;MEINKLSNFVGFFIIFSLMPLALSIKCWNCRSSTDPKCADPFDNSTVPITDCNQEKGLSHLPGMKPSMCRKIRQKVNGEWRYFRDCAYLGEVGIQGDERFCLMRTGTYNIFVEYCTCNSKDGCNSSSVISPLPIFLVVLVALSSFKIGL
;
A
#
# COMPACT_ATOMS: atom_id res chain seq x y z
N MET A 1 -3.81 19.21 48.89
CA MET A 1 -3.75 19.90 47.57
C MET A 1 -2.98 19.08 46.52
N GLU A 2 -1.93 18.35 46.91
CA GLU A 2 -1.17 17.47 45.99
C GLU A 2 -1.90 16.21 45.54
N ILE A 3 -2.73 15.60 46.39
CA ILE A 3 -3.51 14.38 46.04
C ILE A 3 -4.49 14.65 44.89
N ASN A 4 -5.13 15.83 44.87
CA ASN A 4 -6.04 16.23 43.80
C ASN A 4 -5.30 16.51 42.48
N LYS A 5 -4.05 17.01 42.56
CA LYS A 5 -3.19 17.18 41.38
C LYS A 5 -2.76 15.83 40.80
N LEU A 6 -2.40 14.87 41.67
CA LEU A 6 -2.01 13.52 41.26
C LEU A 6 -3.20 12.75 40.66
N SER A 7 -4.38 12.83 41.29
CA SER A 7 -5.63 12.26 40.78
C SER A 7 -6.02 12.83 39.41
N ASN A 8 -5.88 14.16 39.23
CA ASN A 8 -6.12 14.79 37.93
C ASN A 8 -5.11 14.38 36.86
N PHE A 9 -3.84 14.21 37.23
CA PHE A 9 -2.79 13.76 36.31
C PHE A 9 -3.01 12.31 35.85
N VAL A 10 -3.37 11.43 36.79
CA VAL A 10 -3.71 10.03 36.49
C VAL A 10 -4.96 9.96 35.61
N GLY A 11 -6.00 10.76 35.92
CA GLY A 11 -7.20 10.86 35.09
C GLY A 11 -6.89 11.31 33.65
N PHE A 12 -6.00 12.29 33.47
CA PHE A 12 -5.60 12.78 32.16
C PHE A 12 -4.86 11.72 31.32
N PHE A 13 -3.93 10.97 31.93
CA PHE A 13 -3.23 9.87 31.25
C PHE A 13 -4.18 8.73 30.85
N ILE A 14 -5.14 8.38 31.70
CA ILE A 14 -6.15 7.36 31.38
C ILE A 14 -6.99 7.81 30.18
N ILE A 15 -7.46 9.06 30.16
CA ILE A 15 -8.25 9.62 29.04
C ILE A 15 -7.43 9.64 27.73
N PHE A 16 -6.15 10.02 27.78
CA PHE A 16 -5.31 10.05 26.59
C PHE A 16 -5.03 8.64 26.02
N SER A 17 -4.89 7.64 26.90
CA SER A 17 -4.70 6.24 26.50
C SER A 17 -5.95 5.58 25.89
N LEU A 18 -7.13 6.16 26.14
CA LEU A 18 -8.42 5.69 25.61
C LEU A 18 -8.76 6.27 24.24
N MET A 19 -7.96 7.21 23.72
CA MET A 19 -8.17 7.76 22.37
C MET A 19 -7.71 6.74 21.32
N PRO A 20 -8.61 6.19 20.49
CA PRO A 20 -8.19 5.33 19.40
C PRO A 20 -7.32 6.15 18.43
N LEU A 21 -6.13 5.65 18.14
CA LEU A 21 -5.24 6.27 17.17
C LEU A 21 -5.84 6.09 15.77
N ALA A 22 -6.56 7.10 15.28
CA ALA A 22 -7.15 7.08 13.94
C ALA A 22 -6.08 7.45 12.89
N LEU A 23 -5.24 6.47 12.53
CA LEU A 23 -4.30 6.61 11.42
C LEU A 23 -5.00 6.22 10.11
N SER A 24 -4.92 7.09 9.11
CA SER A 24 -5.36 6.78 7.74
C SER A 24 -4.19 6.26 6.91
N ILE A 25 -4.47 5.37 5.97
CA ILE A 25 -3.49 4.90 5.00
C ILE A 25 -3.23 5.96 3.94
N LYS A 26 -1.98 6.08 3.51
CA LYS A 26 -1.58 6.92 2.38
C LYS A 26 -1.18 6.06 1.19
N CYS A 27 -1.63 6.40 0.00
CA CYS A 27 -1.40 5.59 -1.20
C CYS A 27 -0.88 6.44 -2.35
N TRP A 28 -0.14 5.82 -3.28
CA TRP A 28 0.17 6.47 -4.55
C TRP A 28 -1.11 6.60 -5.37
N ASN A 29 -1.38 7.81 -5.88
CA ASN A 29 -2.53 8.11 -6.73
C ASN A 29 -2.03 8.63 -8.08
N CYS A 30 -2.01 7.77 -9.10
CA CYS A 30 -1.50 8.14 -10.42
C CYS A 30 -1.99 7.22 -11.54
N ARG A 31 -1.75 7.68 -12.77
CA ARG A 31 -2.12 6.98 -14.00
C ARG A 31 -0.98 7.06 -15.03
N SER A 32 -0.59 5.93 -15.60
CA SER A 32 0.53 5.89 -16.55
C SER A 32 0.26 6.59 -17.88
N SER A 33 -1.01 6.83 -18.22
CA SER A 33 -1.38 7.58 -19.42
C SER A 33 -1.15 9.09 -19.28
N THR A 34 -1.10 9.61 -18.05
CA THR A 34 -0.86 11.04 -17.77
C THR A 34 0.56 11.28 -17.28
N ASP A 35 1.11 10.35 -16.49
CA ASP A 35 2.50 10.39 -16.04
C ASP A 35 3.17 9.03 -16.30
N PRO A 36 4.07 8.93 -17.29
CA PRO A 36 4.78 7.69 -17.60
C PRO A 36 5.52 7.07 -16.40
N LYS A 37 5.93 7.88 -15.40
CA LYS A 37 6.61 7.42 -14.19
C LYS A 37 5.72 6.57 -13.27
N CYS A 38 4.41 6.63 -13.46
CA CYS A 38 3.46 5.77 -12.75
C CYS A 38 3.48 4.30 -13.21
N ALA A 39 4.08 4.00 -14.36
CA ALA A 39 4.23 2.65 -14.90
C ALA A 39 5.11 1.76 -14.01
N ASP A 40 5.43 0.55 -14.47
CA ASP A 40 6.47 -0.28 -13.85
C ASP A 40 7.74 -0.23 -14.72
N PRO A 41 8.93 0.00 -14.14
CA PRO A 41 9.18 0.26 -12.73
C PRO A 41 8.61 1.61 -12.26
N PHE A 42 8.09 1.65 -11.03
CA PHE A 42 7.45 2.84 -10.47
C PHE A 42 8.50 3.88 -10.05
N ASP A 43 8.33 5.11 -10.52
CA ASP A 43 9.13 6.26 -10.13
C ASP A 43 8.23 7.27 -9.41
N ASN A 44 8.54 7.54 -8.15
CA ASN A 44 7.77 8.42 -7.27
C ASN A 44 8.22 9.89 -7.31
N SER A 45 9.20 10.25 -8.15
CA SER A 45 9.78 11.60 -8.19
C SER A 45 8.79 12.70 -8.59
N THR A 46 7.73 12.36 -9.31
CA THR A 46 6.69 13.29 -9.79
C THR A 46 5.31 13.02 -9.22
N VAL A 47 5.14 11.93 -8.47
CA VAL A 47 3.84 11.49 -7.97
C VAL A 47 3.78 11.74 -6.47
N PRO A 48 2.88 12.61 -5.97
CA PRO A 48 2.69 12.79 -4.54
C PRO A 48 1.94 11.60 -3.93
N ILE A 49 2.27 11.25 -2.70
CA ILE A 49 1.47 10.30 -1.92
C ILE A 49 0.20 11.00 -1.43
N THR A 50 -0.95 10.33 -1.56
CA THR A 50 -2.26 10.87 -1.21
C THR A 50 -2.73 10.28 0.12
N ASP A 51 -3.23 11.13 1.01
CA ASP A 51 -3.93 10.69 2.22
C ASP A 51 -5.35 10.25 1.86
N CYS A 52 -5.65 8.96 2.04
CA CYS A 52 -6.90 8.38 1.60
C CYS A 52 -8.12 8.92 2.37
N ASN A 53 -7.94 9.47 3.58
CA ASN A 53 -9.04 10.13 4.30
C ASN A 53 -9.55 11.40 3.61
N GLN A 54 -8.69 12.05 2.81
CA GLN A 54 -9.00 13.29 2.09
C GLN A 54 -9.77 13.05 0.80
N GLU A 55 -9.97 11.80 0.39
CA GLU A 55 -10.81 11.53 -0.77
C GLU A 55 -12.26 11.97 -0.52
N LYS A 56 -12.87 12.53 -1.56
CA LYS A 56 -14.24 13.05 -1.55
C LYS A 56 -15.29 11.96 -1.29
N GLY A 57 -14.92 10.69 -1.36
CA GLY A 57 -15.81 9.55 -1.23
C GLY A 57 -16.53 9.19 -2.53
N LEU A 58 -17.26 8.08 -2.51
CA LEU A 58 -18.04 7.60 -3.65
C LEU A 58 -19.47 8.12 -3.54
N SER A 59 -19.96 8.78 -4.60
CA SER A 59 -21.34 9.30 -4.66
C SER A 59 -22.41 8.23 -4.44
N HIS A 60 -22.14 7.00 -4.88
CA HIS A 60 -23.03 5.85 -4.75
C HIS A 60 -22.83 5.06 -3.44
N LEU A 61 -21.82 5.40 -2.63
CA LEU A 61 -21.53 4.76 -1.34
C LEU A 61 -21.18 5.84 -0.30
N PRO A 62 -22.16 6.66 0.12
CA PRO A 62 -21.92 7.75 1.05
C PRO A 62 -21.43 7.21 2.41
N GLY A 63 -20.44 7.90 3.00
CA GLY A 63 -19.87 7.54 4.30
C GLY A 63 -18.80 6.45 4.27
N MET A 64 -18.61 5.75 3.15
CA MET A 64 -17.52 4.79 3.01
C MET A 64 -16.18 5.51 2.89
N LYS A 65 -15.20 5.07 3.69
CA LYS A 65 -13.83 5.58 3.65
C LYS A 65 -12.88 4.52 3.09
N PRO A 66 -11.93 4.92 2.24
CA PRO A 66 -10.93 3.99 1.72
C PRO A 66 -9.94 3.61 2.83
N SER A 67 -9.64 2.32 2.92
CA SER A 67 -8.77 1.74 3.98
C SER A 67 -7.61 0.92 3.41
N MET A 68 -7.47 0.89 2.09
CA MET A 68 -6.46 0.09 1.39
C MET A 68 -5.86 0.90 0.25
N CYS A 69 -4.69 0.50 -0.22
CA CYS A 69 -4.15 0.94 -1.50
C CYS A 69 -4.43 -0.09 -2.58
N ARG A 70 -4.50 0.36 -3.83
CA ARG A 70 -4.63 -0.52 -4.99
C ARG A 70 -3.67 -0.11 -6.10
N LYS A 71 -3.11 -1.12 -6.76
CA LYS A 71 -2.44 -1.05 -8.05
C LYS A 71 -3.23 -1.90 -9.03
N ILE A 72 -3.54 -1.34 -10.19
CA ILE A 72 -4.20 -2.04 -11.30
C ILE A 72 -3.24 -2.01 -12.47
N ARG A 73 -2.92 -3.19 -13.00
CA ARG A 73 -2.20 -3.35 -14.27
C ARG A 73 -3.19 -3.84 -15.31
N GLN A 74 -3.43 -3.06 -16.34
CA GLN A 74 -4.42 -3.35 -17.37
C GLN A 74 -3.77 -3.37 -18.76
N LYS A 75 -4.06 -4.39 -19.56
CA LYS A 75 -3.72 -4.44 -20.98
C LYS A 75 -4.97 -4.19 -21.82
N VAL A 76 -4.96 -3.17 -22.67
CA VAL A 76 -6.02 -2.88 -23.64
C VAL A 76 -5.39 -2.66 -25.01
N ASN A 77 -5.90 -3.34 -26.04
CA ASN A 77 -5.39 -3.23 -27.41
C ASN A 77 -3.87 -3.45 -27.53
N GLY A 78 -3.30 -4.34 -26.71
CA GLY A 78 -1.86 -4.63 -26.70
C GLY A 78 -1.03 -3.71 -25.80
N GLU A 79 -1.57 -2.59 -25.35
CA GLU A 79 -0.86 -1.57 -24.55
C GLU A 79 -1.12 -1.75 -23.06
N TRP A 80 -0.07 -1.69 -22.24
CA TRP A 80 -0.17 -1.74 -20.78
C TRP A 80 -0.42 -0.36 -20.20
N ARG A 81 -1.35 -0.30 -19.23
CA ARG A 81 -1.66 0.88 -18.45
C ARG A 81 -1.68 0.54 -16.97
N TYR A 82 -1.21 1.48 -16.16
CA TYR A 82 -1.08 1.33 -14.73
C TYR A 82 -1.90 2.41 -14.03
N PHE A 83 -2.65 1.97 -13.03
CA PHE A 83 -3.46 2.83 -12.17
C PHE A 83 -3.09 2.53 -10.73
N ARG A 84 -2.89 3.56 -9.93
CA ARG A 84 -2.64 3.46 -8.49
C ARG A 84 -3.61 4.40 -7.83
N ASP A 85 -4.37 3.92 -6.85
CA ASP A 85 -5.43 4.69 -6.20
C ASP A 85 -5.65 4.20 -4.75
N CYS A 86 -6.35 4.99 -3.95
CA CYS A 86 -6.96 4.52 -2.70
C CYS A 86 -8.14 3.57 -3.02
N ALA A 87 -8.26 2.48 -2.27
CA ALA A 87 -9.28 1.47 -2.49
C ALA A 87 -10.32 1.45 -1.36
N TYR A 88 -11.59 1.52 -1.76
CA TYR A 88 -12.77 1.48 -0.89
C TYR A 88 -13.27 0.06 -0.63
N LEU A 89 -13.16 -0.80 -1.64
CA LEU A 89 -13.75 -2.14 -1.66
C LEU A 89 -12.75 -3.13 -2.24
N GLY A 90 -12.85 -4.40 -1.84
CA GLY A 90 -12.05 -5.52 -2.36
C GLY A 90 -11.34 -6.26 -1.24
N GLU A 91 -10.69 -7.36 -1.59
CA GLU A 91 -9.88 -8.15 -0.66
C GLU A 91 -8.41 -7.78 -0.79
N VAL A 92 -7.70 -7.83 0.34
CA VAL A 92 -6.25 -7.65 0.41
C VAL A 92 -5.57 -8.93 -0.08
N GLY A 93 -4.76 -8.80 -1.12
CA GLY A 93 -4.06 -9.92 -1.74
C GLY A 93 -4.98 -11.09 -2.13
N ILE A 94 -4.45 -12.31 -2.07
CA ILE A 94 -5.22 -13.56 -2.12
C ILE A 94 -5.08 -14.22 -0.75
N GLN A 95 -6.20 -14.48 -0.07
CA GLN A 95 -6.21 -15.02 1.30
C GLN A 95 -5.39 -14.17 2.29
N GLY A 96 -5.30 -12.85 2.05
CA GLY A 96 -4.54 -11.91 2.89
C GLY A 96 -3.05 -11.76 2.53
N ASP A 97 -2.52 -12.54 1.59
CA ASP A 97 -1.13 -12.37 1.14
C ASP A 97 -1.04 -11.36 -0.01
N GLU A 98 -0.60 -10.14 0.31
CA GLU A 98 -0.47 -9.00 -0.60
C GLU A 98 0.46 -9.22 -1.80
N ARG A 99 1.30 -10.25 -1.76
CA ARG A 99 2.21 -10.57 -2.87
C ARG A 99 1.48 -11.17 -4.06
N PHE A 100 0.30 -11.74 -3.83
CA PHE A 100 -0.51 -12.35 -4.86
C PHE A 100 -1.61 -11.38 -5.29
N CYS A 101 -1.73 -11.18 -6.60
CA CYS A 101 -2.72 -10.28 -7.19
C CYS A 101 -3.81 -11.06 -7.91
N LEU A 102 -5.04 -10.54 -7.87
CA LEU A 102 -6.16 -11.15 -8.57
C LEU A 102 -6.11 -10.76 -10.05
N MET A 103 -5.94 -11.75 -10.93
CA MET A 103 -5.99 -11.54 -12.37
C MET A 103 -7.36 -11.89 -12.94
N ARG A 104 -7.90 -11.01 -13.77
CA ARG A 104 -9.13 -11.20 -14.54
C ARG A 104 -8.85 -11.00 -16.01
N THR A 105 -9.23 -11.99 -16.81
CA THR A 105 -9.12 -11.95 -18.27
C THR A 105 -10.49 -11.72 -18.87
N GLY A 106 -10.59 -10.75 -19.79
CA GLY A 106 -11.80 -10.46 -20.55
C GLY A 106 -11.70 -10.96 -21.99
N THR A 107 -12.76 -10.70 -22.75
CA THR A 107 -12.81 -10.90 -24.21
C THR A 107 -11.90 -9.87 -24.91
N TYR A 108 -11.39 -10.17 -26.11
CA TYR A 108 -10.53 -9.28 -26.91
C TYR A 108 -9.15 -8.93 -26.29
N ASN A 109 -8.44 -9.90 -25.69
CA ASN A 109 -7.09 -9.71 -25.13
C ASN A 109 -6.99 -8.61 -24.05
N ILE A 110 -8.08 -8.42 -23.30
CA ILE A 110 -8.11 -7.52 -22.15
C ILE A 110 -7.67 -8.30 -20.91
N PHE A 111 -6.59 -7.84 -20.28
CA PHE A 111 -6.07 -8.42 -19.03
C PHE A 111 -6.11 -7.35 -17.95
N VAL A 112 -6.65 -7.66 -16.78
CA VAL A 112 -6.67 -6.75 -15.63
C VAL A 112 -6.18 -7.49 -14.40
N GLU A 113 -5.13 -6.99 -13.77
CA GLU A 113 -4.59 -7.51 -12.53
C GLU A 113 -4.81 -6.48 -11.43
N TYR A 114 -5.44 -6.90 -10.34
CA TYR A 114 -5.73 -6.10 -9.16
C TYR A 114 -4.83 -6.54 -8.01
N CYS A 115 -3.94 -5.66 -7.58
CA CYS A 115 -3.14 -5.83 -6.38
C CYS A 115 -3.67 -4.85 -5.33
N THR A 116 -4.29 -5.35 -4.27
CA THR A 116 -4.80 -4.54 -3.15
C THR A 116 -4.00 -4.87 -1.90
N CYS A 117 -3.61 -3.85 -1.14
CA CYS A 117 -2.75 -3.97 0.04
C CYS A 117 -3.16 -2.95 1.11
N ASN A 118 -2.87 -3.24 2.38
CA ASN A 118 -3.05 -2.32 3.50
C ASN A 118 -1.97 -2.45 4.59
N SER A 119 -0.89 -3.18 4.32
CA SER A 119 0.21 -3.40 5.26
C SER A 119 0.97 -2.14 5.65
N LYS A 120 1.05 -1.14 4.77
CA LYS A 120 1.76 0.13 4.99
C LYS A 120 1.34 1.21 4.01
N ASP A 121 1.68 2.46 4.36
CA ASP A 121 1.62 3.59 3.42
C ASP A 121 2.43 3.29 2.16
N GLY A 122 1.85 3.59 1.00
CA GLY A 122 2.47 3.41 -0.30
C GLY A 122 2.76 1.94 -0.64
N CYS A 123 2.07 0.97 -0.01
CA CYS A 123 2.24 -0.46 -0.33
C CYS A 123 1.95 -0.76 -1.82
N ASN A 124 1.12 0.07 -2.48
CA ASN A 124 0.85 -0.01 -3.91
C ASN A 124 1.97 0.58 -4.78
N SER A 125 3.19 0.79 -4.28
CA SER A 125 4.38 1.10 -5.10
C SER A 125 4.94 -0.14 -5.79
N SER A 126 4.85 -1.30 -5.12
CA SER A 126 5.61 -2.50 -5.45
C SER A 126 5.38 -3.04 -6.86
N SER A 127 6.49 -3.28 -7.55
CA SER A 127 6.67 -4.35 -8.52
C SER A 127 7.21 -5.56 -7.76
N VAL A 128 6.58 -6.73 -7.95
CA VAL A 128 6.93 -8.05 -7.39
C VAL A 128 8.34 -8.09 -6.81
N ILE A 129 8.47 -8.22 -5.48
CA ILE A 129 9.77 -8.36 -4.82
C ILE A 129 10.43 -9.62 -5.39
N SER A 130 11.41 -9.42 -6.26
CA SER A 130 12.31 -10.47 -6.69
C SER A 130 13.11 -10.96 -5.47
N PRO A 131 13.21 -12.26 -5.18
CA PRO A 131 13.98 -12.79 -4.06
C PRO A 131 15.51 -12.67 -4.23
N LEU A 132 15.98 -12.12 -5.36
CA LEU A 132 17.40 -11.97 -5.68
C LEU A 132 18.28 -11.26 -4.61
N PRO A 133 17.85 -10.20 -3.89
CA PRO A 133 18.73 -9.53 -2.95
C PRO A 133 19.01 -10.36 -1.69
N ILE A 134 18.11 -11.28 -1.31
CA ILE A 134 18.28 -12.14 -0.14
C ILE A 134 19.33 -13.23 -0.42
N PHE A 135 19.35 -13.76 -1.65
CA PHE A 135 20.31 -14.80 -2.05
C PHE A 135 21.76 -14.29 -2.05
N LEU A 136 21.97 -13.03 -2.45
CA LEU A 136 23.30 -12.40 -2.45
C LEU A 136 23.86 -12.21 -1.04
N VAL A 137 23.03 -11.82 -0.07
CA VAL A 137 23.47 -11.64 1.33
C VAL A 137 23.90 -12.98 1.96
N VAL A 138 23.20 -14.07 1.66
CA VAL A 138 23.55 -15.42 2.14
C VAL A 138 24.88 -15.91 1.53
N LEU A 139 25.11 -15.65 0.23
CA LEU A 139 26.38 -16.01 -0.42
C LEU A 139 27.58 -15.22 0.11
N VAL A 140 27.40 -13.94 0.41
CA VAL A 140 28.45 -13.09 1.03
C VAL A 140 28.74 -13.54 2.47
N ALA A 141 27.70 -13.88 3.25
CA ALA A 141 27.88 -14.42 4.59
C ALA A 141 28.61 -15.78 4.60
N LEU A 142 28.28 -16.68 3.68
CA LEU A 142 28.93 -17.99 3.56
C LEU A 142 30.37 -17.92 3.04
N SER A 143 30.69 -16.98 2.14
CA SER A 143 32.06 -16.77 1.69
C SER A 143 32.95 -16.14 2.78
N SER A 144 32.39 -15.26 3.61
CA SER A 144 33.09 -14.68 4.77
C SER A 144 33.40 -15.71 5.86
N PHE A 145 32.57 -16.75 6.00
CA PHE A 145 32.77 -17.82 6.98
C PHE A 145 33.93 -18.78 6.62
N LYS A 146 34.33 -18.86 5.35
CA LYS A 146 35.47 -19.66 4.88
C LYS A 146 36.84 -19.00 5.07
N ILE A 147 36.89 -17.72 5.44
CA ILE A 147 38.14 -16.97 5.61
C ILE A 147 38.58 -16.95 7.09
N GLY A 148 37.71 -17.38 8.00
CA GLY A 148 37.96 -17.40 9.45
C GLY A 148 38.25 -18.77 10.07
N LEU A 149 38.54 -19.81 9.27
CA LEU A 149 39.00 -21.12 9.75
C LEU A 149 40.33 -21.50 9.10
#